data_AF-A0A5C7KWY7-F1
#
_entry.id   AF-A0A5C7KWY7-F1
#
_cell.length_a   1.000
_cell.length_b   1.000
_cell.length_c   1.000
_cell.angle_alpha   90.00
_cell.angle_beta   90.00
_cell.angle_gamma   90.00
#
_symmetry.space_group_name_H-M   'P 1'
#
loop_
_entity.id
_entity.type
_entity.pdbx_description
1 polymer ?
#
loop_
_entity_poly.entity_id
_entity_poly.type
_entity_poly.pdbx_seq_one_letter_code
_entity_poly.pdbx_strand_id
1 'polypeptide(L)'
;MNAPTATPIAQAVAELVKPQEVIAAERQAQAAIDGARLLVIDSREGYEAAADDLQSLKDSFRAVEAQRVHLKEPFLEGGRRVDAFFKVPLDRLKEAADIVSRGMLDYDRREQERLRKEREEADRKERERLAEVKRQQEEADKAARQAAEAQAAADKAARQAAEAAQAATDAAAQEAAQAAAAAAEAAAAEAAAATQAAQAQAVQVQETVDLLAVTPAAPVATSQARAAGTSTVRTWKAVSIDLRELVLGAAKAIQEGSERADELLSYLQANESALNATAKGLKGAARVPGVLFGESASIRASSRGKGRAG
;
A
#
# COMPACT_ATOMS: atom_id res chain seq x y z
N MET A 1 35.25 12.26 -40.44
CA MET A 1 35.76 12.91 -39.23
C MET A 1 37.25 12.68 -39.20
N ASN A 2 38.03 13.73 -39.49
CA ASN A 2 39.48 13.65 -39.65
C ASN A 2 40.15 13.44 -38.29
N ALA A 3 41.00 12.42 -38.19
CA ALA A 3 41.88 12.24 -37.05
C ALA A 3 42.93 13.37 -37.03
N PRO A 4 43.18 14.01 -35.88
CA PRO A 4 44.25 15.00 -35.78
C PRO A 4 45.61 14.28 -35.84
N THR A 5 46.39 14.60 -36.87
CA THR A 5 47.81 14.30 -36.98
C THR A 5 48.59 15.00 -35.87
N ALA A 6 48.66 14.36 -34.70
CA ALA A 6 49.48 14.79 -33.59
C ALA A 6 50.95 14.42 -33.82
N THR A 7 51.63 15.08 -34.75
CA THR A 7 53.10 15.01 -34.87
C THR A 7 53.60 16.29 -35.56
N PRO A 8 54.13 17.25 -34.79
CA PRO A 8 55.57 17.51 -34.92
C PRO A 8 56.28 17.93 -33.61
N ILE A 9 55.61 17.95 -32.45
CA ILE A 9 56.27 18.43 -31.21
C ILE A 9 57.20 17.36 -30.62
N ALA A 10 56.84 16.08 -30.71
CA ALA A 10 57.69 14.99 -30.22
C ALA A 10 59.03 14.86 -30.97
N GLN A 11 59.09 15.26 -32.24
CA GLN A 11 60.33 15.28 -33.02
C GLN A 11 61.22 16.50 -32.74
N ALA A 12 60.67 17.61 -32.22
CA ALA A 12 61.45 18.80 -31.91
C ALA A 12 62.22 18.71 -30.58
N VAL A 13 61.84 17.78 -29.69
CA VAL A 13 62.53 17.56 -28.40
C VAL A 13 63.70 16.56 -28.53
N ALA A 14 63.83 15.88 -29.66
CA ALA A 14 64.71 14.72 -29.82
C ALA A 14 66.21 15.03 -29.95
N GLU A 15 66.62 16.27 -30.22
CA GLU A 15 68.04 16.66 -30.17
C GLU A 15 68.21 18.08 -29.61
N LEU A 16 68.22 18.21 -28.29
CA LEU A 16 68.80 19.39 -27.65
C LEU A 16 70.31 19.32 -27.84
N VAL A 17 70.79 19.66 -29.03
CA VAL A 17 72.21 19.79 -29.33
C VAL A 17 72.76 20.90 -28.44
N LYS A 18 73.67 20.54 -27.51
CA LYS A 18 74.35 21.53 -26.66
C LYS A 18 75.01 22.57 -27.59
N PRO A 19 74.77 23.88 -27.41
CA PRO A 19 75.45 24.90 -28.18
C PRO A 19 76.97 24.72 -28.09
N GLN A 20 77.71 24.99 -29.16
CA GLN A 20 79.17 24.81 -29.19
C GLN A 20 79.87 25.56 -28.06
N GLU A 21 79.34 26.73 -27.67
CA GLU A 21 79.83 27.52 -26.53
C GLU A 21 79.69 26.78 -25.20
N VAL A 22 78.59 26.06 -24.99
CA VAL A 22 78.36 25.26 -23.77
C VAL A 22 79.28 24.05 -23.74
N ILE A 23 79.51 23.41 -24.89
CA ILE A 23 80.48 22.31 -25.01
C ILE A 23 81.90 22.80 -24.71
N ALA A 24 82.27 23.98 -25.21
CA ALA A 24 83.57 24.60 -24.93
C ALA A 24 83.72 24.96 -23.44
N ALA A 25 82.69 25.56 -22.83
CA ALA A 25 82.68 25.87 -21.40
C ALA A 25 82.77 24.61 -20.52
N GLU A 26 82.10 23.52 -20.90
CA GLU A 26 82.18 22.23 -20.20
C GLU A 26 83.59 21.63 -20.27
N ARG A 27 84.25 21.69 -21.44
CA ARG A 27 85.65 21.27 -21.58
C ARG A 27 86.60 22.14 -20.76
N GLN A 28 86.41 23.46 -20.77
CA GLN A 28 87.22 24.39 -19.98
C GLN A 28 87.05 24.14 -18.48
N ALA A 29 85.81 23.91 -18.01
CA ALA A 29 85.52 23.57 -16.63
C ALA A 29 86.17 22.23 -16.24
N GLN A 30 86.14 21.22 -17.11
CA GLN A 30 86.80 19.94 -16.86
C GLN A 30 88.32 20.10 -16.75
N ALA A 31 88.95 20.85 -17.66
CA ALA A 31 90.38 21.14 -17.60
C ALA A 31 90.77 21.89 -16.33
N ALA A 32 89.95 22.86 -15.90
CA ALA A 32 90.12 23.58 -14.64
C ALA A 32 90.03 22.66 -13.41
N ILE A 33 89.08 21.72 -13.40
CA ILE A 33 88.96 20.72 -12.33
C ILE A 33 90.22 19.84 -12.28
N ASP A 34 90.69 19.37 -13.43
CA ASP A 34 91.87 18.50 -13.49
C ASP A 34 93.14 19.25 -13.06
N GLY A 35 93.28 20.53 -13.43
CA GLY A 35 94.35 21.41 -12.94
C GLY A 35 94.27 21.64 -11.43
N ALA A 36 93.10 21.98 -10.90
CA ALA A 36 92.89 22.21 -9.48
C ALA A 36 93.17 20.96 -8.62
N ARG A 37 92.90 19.75 -9.15
CA ARG A 37 93.21 18.48 -8.46
C ARG A 37 94.70 18.22 -8.30
N LEU A 38 95.51 18.75 -9.20
CA LEU A 38 96.97 18.57 -9.20
C LEU A 38 97.71 19.72 -8.49
N LEU A 39 97.00 20.77 -8.07
CA LEU A 39 97.57 21.95 -7.45
C LEU A 39 98.09 21.65 -6.04
N VAL A 40 99.39 21.84 -5.82
CA VAL A 40 100.05 21.78 -4.52
C VAL A 40 100.58 23.18 -4.20
N ILE A 41 100.16 23.74 -3.06
CA ILE A 41 100.58 25.07 -2.60
C ILE A 41 101.52 24.90 -1.42
N ASP A 42 102.82 25.04 -1.66
CA ASP A 42 103.90 24.89 -0.67
C ASP A 42 104.71 26.17 -0.43
N SER A 43 104.34 27.25 -1.12
CA SER A 43 105.04 28.54 -1.13
C SER A 43 104.05 29.71 -1.20
N ARG A 44 104.53 30.91 -0.86
CA ARG A 44 103.72 32.14 -0.91
C ARG A 44 103.37 32.53 -2.34
N GLU A 45 104.33 32.41 -3.24
CA GLU A 45 104.16 32.68 -4.66
C GLU A 45 103.12 31.73 -5.27
N GLY A 46 103.13 30.45 -4.88
CA GLY A 46 102.11 29.47 -5.28
C GLY A 46 100.71 29.81 -4.75
N TYR A 47 100.62 30.39 -3.55
CA TYR A 47 99.35 30.86 -2.99
C TYR A 47 98.78 32.05 -3.77
N GLU A 48 99.61 33.03 -4.12
CA GLU A 48 99.19 34.20 -4.89
C GLU A 48 98.71 33.79 -6.30
N ALA A 49 99.43 32.89 -6.97
CA ALA A 49 99.00 32.33 -8.25
C ALA A 49 97.66 31.55 -8.15
N ALA A 50 97.48 30.73 -7.11
CA ALA A 50 96.24 30.02 -6.87
C ALA A 50 95.05 30.96 -6.59
N ALA A 51 95.30 32.12 -5.98
CA ALA A 51 94.28 33.13 -5.75
C ALA A 51 93.79 33.76 -7.07
N ASP A 52 94.70 34.04 -8.00
CA ASP A 52 94.37 34.55 -9.33
C ASP A 52 93.62 33.50 -10.18
N ASP A 53 94.03 32.23 -10.11
CA ASP A 53 93.32 31.11 -10.74
C ASP A 53 91.90 30.98 -10.18
N LEU A 54 91.74 31.02 -8.85
CA LEU A 54 90.43 30.97 -8.20
C LEU A 54 89.53 32.13 -8.63
N GLN A 55 90.09 33.33 -8.79
CA GLN A 55 89.34 34.49 -9.27
C GLN A 55 88.89 34.28 -10.72
N SER A 56 89.77 33.79 -11.59
CA SER A 56 89.46 33.46 -12.99
C SER A 56 88.36 32.38 -13.12
N LEU A 57 88.36 31.38 -12.23
CA LEU A 57 87.31 30.35 -12.18
C LEU A 57 85.96 30.92 -11.76
N LYS A 58 85.94 31.82 -10.76
CA LYS A 58 84.71 32.49 -10.33
C LYS A 58 84.12 33.35 -11.45
N ASP A 59 84.96 34.04 -12.21
CA ASP A 59 84.51 34.87 -13.32
C ASP A 59 83.98 34.02 -14.48
N SER A 60 84.64 32.90 -14.79
CA SER A 60 84.13 31.91 -15.76
C SER A 60 82.78 31.32 -15.35
N PHE A 61 82.62 30.98 -14.06
CA PHE A 61 81.35 30.50 -13.52
C PHE A 61 80.23 31.54 -13.68
N ARG A 62 80.50 32.80 -13.33
CA ARG A 62 79.53 33.90 -13.48
C ARG A 62 79.13 34.11 -14.94
N ALA A 63 80.08 33.99 -15.87
CA ALA A 63 79.81 34.13 -17.30
C ALA A 63 78.87 33.03 -17.82
N VAL A 64 79.11 31.76 -17.45
CA VAL A 64 78.23 30.63 -17.82
C VAL A 64 76.83 30.78 -17.20
N GLU A 65 76.73 31.21 -15.94
CA GLU A 65 75.44 31.45 -15.31
C GLU A 65 74.68 32.61 -15.97
N ALA A 66 75.37 33.68 -16.36
CA ALA A 66 74.77 34.79 -17.10
C ALA A 66 74.23 34.32 -18.46
N GLN A 67 74.98 33.50 -19.21
CA GLN A 67 74.51 32.91 -20.46
C GLN A 67 73.29 32.00 -20.23
N ARG A 68 73.31 31.16 -19.18
CA ARG A 68 72.16 30.31 -18.82
C ARG A 68 70.91 31.15 -18.56
N VAL A 69 71.03 32.22 -17.78
CA VAL A 69 69.90 33.12 -17.48
C VAL A 69 69.40 33.77 -18.76
N HIS A 70 70.29 34.31 -19.58
CA HIS A 70 69.96 34.96 -20.86
C HIS A 70 69.25 34.00 -21.82
N LEU A 71 69.74 32.76 -21.98
CA LEU A 71 69.11 31.75 -22.83
C LEU A 71 67.73 31.35 -22.32
N LYS A 72 67.52 31.31 -21.00
CA LYS A 72 66.24 30.93 -20.39
C LYS A 72 65.19 32.04 -20.43
N GLU A 73 65.63 33.30 -20.37
CA GLU A 73 64.77 34.48 -20.30
C GLU A 73 63.68 34.56 -21.38
N PRO A 74 63.96 34.42 -22.70
CA PRO A 74 62.91 34.51 -23.72
C PRO A 74 61.86 33.41 -23.63
N PHE A 75 62.22 32.23 -23.10
CA PHE A 75 61.25 31.14 -22.86
C PHE A 75 60.37 31.45 -21.65
N LEU A 76 60.93 32.00 -20.58
CA LEU A 76 60.15 32.44 -19.42
C LEU A 76 59.21 33.58 -19.79
N GLU A 77 59.70 34.55 -20.57
CA GLU A 77 58.89 35.64 -21.08
C GLU A 77 57.79 35.12 -22.03
N GLY A 78 58.13 34.18 -22.91
CA GLY A 78 57.17 33.47 -23.76
C GLY A 78 56.06 32.80 -22.95
N GLY A 79 56.41 32.06 -21.90
CA GLY A 79 55.45 31.45 -20.97
C GLY A 79 54.54 32.49 -20.33
N ARG A 80 55.09 33.58 -19.78
CA ARG A 80 54.30 34.66 -19.19
C ARG A 80 53.35 35.31 -20.20
N ARG A 81 53.78 35.50 -21.46
CA ARG A 81 52.93 36.06 -22.52
C ARG A 81 51.77 35.12 -22.86
N VAL A 82 52.02 33.82 -22.96
CA VAL A 82 50.98 32.81 -23.18
C VAL A 82 49.99 32.80 -22.01
N ASP A 83 50.48 32.77 -20.77
CA ASP A 83 49.64 32.82 -19.58
C ASP A 83 48.80 34.10 -19.55
N ALA A 84 49.40 35.25 -19.83
CA ALA A 84 48.69 36.53 -19.89
C ALA A 84 47.63 36.56 -21.01
N PHE A 85 47.93 35.98 -22.17
CA PHE A 85 47.01 35.88 -23.31
C PHE A 85 45.76 35.06 -22.94
N PHE A 86 45.93 33.93 -22.23
CA PHE A 86 44.83 33.07 -21.82
C PHE A 86 44.17 33.46 -20.50
N LYS A 87 44.81 34.29 -19.67
CA LYS A 87 44.28 34.69 -18.36
C LYS A 87 42.89 35.29 -18.45
N VAL A 88 42.70 36.29 -19.31
CA VAL A 88 41.41 36.98 -19.46
C VAL A 88 40.30 36.02 -19.91
N PRO A 89 40.42 35.25 -21.00
CA PRO A 89 39.36 34.33 -21.40
C PRO A 89 39.09 33.24 -20.36
N LEU A 90 40.12 32.71 -19.69
CA LEU A 90 39.94 31.73 -18.61
C LEU A 90 39.18 32.31 -17.41
N ASP A 91 39.54 33.52 -16.97
CA ASP A 91 38.86 34.21 -15.87
C ASP A 91 37.39 34.49 -16.23
N ARG A 92 37.08 34.85 -17.49
CA ARG A 92 35.70 35.02 -17.99
C ARG A 92 34.90 33.73 -18.04
N LEU A 93 35.51 32.63 -18.49
CA LEU A 93 34.86 31.32 -18.50
C LEU A 93 34.58 30.85 -17.07
N LYS A 94 35.51 31.09 -16.14
CA LYS A 94 35.32 30.81 -14.73
C LYS A 94 34.16 31.63 -14.14
N GLU A 95 34.13 32.93 -14.40
CA GLU A 95 33.02 33.81 -13.98
C GLU A 95 31.67 33.32 -14.51
N ALA A 96 31.60 32.91 -15.78
CA ALA A 96 30.40 32.34 -16.38
C ALA A 96 29.99 31.02 -15.70
N ALA A 97 30.93 30.12 -15.44
CA ALA A 97 30.67 28.88 -14.72
C ALA A 97 30.14 29.13 -13.30
N ASP A 98 30.69 30.11 -12.58
CA ASP A 98 30.24 30.50 -11.25
C ASP A 98 28.83 31.12 -11.26
N ILE A 99 28.46 31.85 -12.31
CA ILE A 99 27.08 32.36 -12.50
C ILE A 99 26.10 31.20 -12.70
N VAL A 100 26.43 30.26 -13.61
CA VAL A 100 25.57 29.09 -13.88
C VAL A 100 25.42 28.22 -12.64
N SER A 101 26.53 27.93 -11.95
CA SER A 101 26.54 27.13 -10.72
C SER A 101 25.67 27.74 -9.62
N ARG A 102 25.76 29.06 -9.41
CA ARG A 102 24.87 29.78 -8.47
C ARG A 102 23.40 29.66 -8.88
N GLY A 103 23.09 29.84 -10.17
CA GLY A 103 21.74 29.68 -10.69
C GLY A 103 21.16 28.27 -10.46
N MET A 104 21.99 27.22 -10.60
CA MET A 104 21.60 25.84 -10.29
C MET A 104 21.31 25.65 -8.80
N LEU A 105 22.18 26.15 -7.92
CA LEU A 105 21.98 26.06 -6.47
C LEU A 105 20.71 26.78 -6.02
N ASP A 106 20.41 27.94 -6.59
CA ASP A 106 19.18 28.69 -6.30
C ASP A 106 17.92 27.99 -6.81
N TYR A 107 18.01 27.29 -7.95
CA TYR A 107 16.93 26.44 -8.43
C TYR A 107 16.69 25.26 -7.48
N ASP A 108 17.74 24.51 -7.14
CA ASP A 108 17.64 23.35 -6.25
C ASP A 108 17.07 23.73 -4.89
N ARG A 109 17.49 24.88 -4.32
CA ARG A 109 16.95 25.39 -3.06
C ARG A 109 15.44 25.67 -3.16
N ARG A 110 14.99 26.32 -4.23
CA ARG A 110 13.57 26.62 -4.47
C ARG A 110 12.75 25.34 -4.67
N GLU A 111 13.32 24.37 -5.38
CA GLU A 111 12.68 23.09 -5.64
C GLU A 111 12.53 22.27 -4.35
N GLN A 112 13.57 22.21 -3.53
CA GLN A 112 13.52 21.57 -2.21
C GLN A 112 12.49 22.24 -1.29
N GLU A 113 12.39 23.57 -1.31
CA GLU A 113 11.37 24.29 -0.55
C GLU A 113 9.95 23.97 -1.04
N ARG A 114 9.74 23.89 -2.35
CA ARG A 114 8.45 23.51 -2.96
C ARG A 114 8.04 22.10 -2.54
N LEU A 115 8.96 21.14 -2.67
CA LEU A 115 8.72 19.75 -2.26
C LEU A 115 8.44 19.64 -0.76
N ARG A 116 9.14 20.42 0.07
CA ARG A 116 8.88 20.46 1.51
C ARG A 116 7.47 20.98 1.81
N LYS A 117 7.06 22.08 1.19
CA LYS A 117 5.69 22.64 1.35
C LYS A 117 4.62 21.65 0.90
N GLU A 118 4.82 20.98 -0.24
CA GLU A 118 3.88 19.97 -0.73
C GLU A 118 3.75 18.78 0.24
N ARG A 119 4.86 18.30 0.80
CA ARG A 119 4.84 17.25 1.84
C ARG A 119 4.13 17.72 3.11
N GLU A 120 4.43 18.92 3.61
CA GLU A 120 3.77 19.47 4.79
C GLU A 120 2.25 19.64 4.58
N GLU A 121 1.82 20.04 3.38
CA GLU A 121 0.39 20.10 3.03
C GLU A 121 -0.26 18.73 2.89
N ALA A 122 0.45 17.75 2.32
CA ALA A 122 -0.03 16.37 2.22
C ALA A 122 -0.20 15.75 3.61
N ASP A 123 0.80 15.90 4.48
CA ASP A 123 0.78 15.43 5.87
C ASP A 123 -0.35 16.10 6.66
N ARG A 124 -0.57 17.41 6.46
CA ARG A 124 -1.68 18.13 7.10
C ARG A 124 -3.03 17.55 6.66
N LYS A 125 -3.24 17.37 5.36
CA LYS A 125 -4.48 16.79 4.81
C LYS A 125 -4.69 15.36 5.28
N GLU A 126 -3.64 14.56 5.38
CA GLU A 126 -3.72 13.19 5.89
C GLU A 126 -4.10 13.17 7.38
N ARG A 127 -3.47 14.00 8.20
CA ARG A 127 -3.83 14.14 9.62
C ARG A 127 -5.27 14.60 9.81
N GLU A 128 -5.73 15.56 9.02
CA GLU A 128 -7.12 16.01 9.02
C GLU A 128 -8.08 14.87 8.65
N ARG A 129 -7.76 14.07 7.62
CA ARG A 129 -8.56 12.89 7.24
C ARG A 129 -8.60 11.83 8.33
N LEU A 130 -7.47 11.51 8.95
CA LEU A 130 -7.39 10.54 10.04
C LEU A 130 -8.16 11.02 11.27
N ALA A 131 -8.08 12.31 11.59
CA ALA A 131 -8.86 12.91 12.68
C ALA A 131 -10.36 12.84 12.39
N GLU A 132 -10.78 13.13 11.16
CA GLU A 132 -12.19 13.04 10.76
C GLU A 132 -12.71 11.60 10.81
N VAL A 133 -11.96 10.63 10.28
CA VAL A 133 -12.31 9.20 10.37
C VAL A 133 -12.44 8.77 11.83
N LYS A 134 -11.50 9.21 12.70
CA LYS A 134 -11.56 8.90 14.12
C LYS A 134 -12.80 9.50 14.79
N ARG A 135 -13.17 10.74 14.46
CA ARG A 135 -14.39 11.37 14.97
C ARG A 135 -15.64 10.61 14.53
N GLN A 136 -15.70 10.19 13.28
CA GLN A 136 -16.81 9.39 12.76
C GLN A 136 -16.91 8.03 13.44
N GLN A 137 -15.77 7.37 13.71
CA GLN A 137 -15.74 6.13 14.48
C GLN A 137 -16.21 6.34 15.93
N GLU A 138 -15.72 7.37 16.61
CA GLU A 138 -16.16 7.68 17.98
C GLU A 138 -17.65 8.01 18.06
N GLU A 139 -18.20 8.69 17.05
CA GLU A 139 -19.64 8.97 16.96
C GLU A 139 -20.46 7.70 16.67
N ALA A 140 -20.00 6.87 15.73
CA ALA A 140 -20.63 5.59 15.43
C ALA A 140 -20.60 4.64 16.64
N ASP A 141 -19.50 4.59 17.37
CA ASP A 141 -19.36 3.79 18.59
C ASP A 141 -20.30 4.28 19.70
N LYS A 142 -20.45 5.60 19.86
CA LYS A 142 -21.41 6.18 20.80
C LYS A 142 -22.85 5.83 20.41
N ALA A 143 -23.19 5.98 19.12
CA ALA A 143 -24.52 5.64 18.61
C ALA A 143 -24.82 4.14 18.77
N ALA A 144 -23.84 3.27 18.51
CA ALA A 144 -23.98 1.83 18.69
C ALA A 144 -24.18 1.45 20.16
N ARG A 145 -23.46 2.08 21.10
CA ARG A 145 -23.67 1.88 22.54
C ARG A 145 -25.07 2.32 22.98
N GLN A 146 -25.52 3.49 22.55
CA GLN A 146 -26.86 3.98 22.85
C GLN A 146 -27.95 3.05 22.28
N ALA A 147 -27.78 2.56 21.06
CA ALA A 147 -28.71 1.60 20.46
C ALA A 147 -28.72 0.26 21.22
N ALA A 148 -27.56 -0.24 21.63
CA ALA A 148 -27.46 -1.47 22.42
C ALA A 148 -28.11 -1.32 23.81
N GLU A 149 -27.87 -0.20 24.49
CA GLU A 149 -28.51 0.11 25.77
C GLU A 149 -30.04 0.24 25.64
N ALA A 150 -30.53 0.91 24.58
CA ALA A 150 -31.95 1.03 24.29
C ALA A 150 -32.59 -0.34 24.01
N GLN A 151 -31.93 -1.21 23.23
CA GLN A 151 -32.41 -2.57 22.97
C GLN A 151 -32.45 -3.40 24.25
N ALA A 152 -31.41 -3.34 25.08
CA ALA A 152 -31.37 -4.06 26.36
C ALA A 152 -32.49 -3.59 27.31
N ALA A 153 -32.78 -2.28 27.34
CA ALA A 153 -33.88 -1.73 28.11
C ALA A 153 -35.25 -2.21 27.58
N ALA A 154 -35.43 -2.22 26.24
CA ALA A 154 -36.64 -2.73 25.60
C ALA A 154 -36.85 -4.23 25.87
N ASP A 155 -35.80 -5.05 25.75
CA ASP A 155 -35.85 -6.49 26.03
C ASP A 155 -36.20 -6.76 27.50
N LYS A 156 -35.64 -5.99 28.43
CA LYS A 156 -35.97 -6.08 29.86
C LYS A 156 -37.44 -5.72 30.11
N ALA A 157 -37.93 -4.63 29.51
CA ALA A 157 -39.33 -4.23 29.63
C ALA A 157 -40.28 -5.28 29.04
N ALA A 158 -39.93 -5.88 27.89
CA ALA A 158 -40.71 -6.95 27.26
C ALA A 158 -40.76 -8.20 28.15
N ARG A 159 -39.65 -8.60 28.78
CA ARG A 159 -39.62 -9.72 29.75
C ARG A 159 -40.50 -9.44 30.95
N GLN A 160 -40.41 -8.26 31.55
CA GLN A 160 -41.25 -7.86 32.68
C GLN A 160 -42.74 -7.85 32.32
N ALA A 161 -43.09 -7.36 31.13
CA ALA A 161 -44.47 -7.39 30.64
C ALA A 161 -44.98 -8.83 30.41
N ALA A 162 -44.14 -9.72 29.86
CA ALA A 162 -44.49 -11.12 29.67
C ALA A 162 -44.68 -11.86 31.01
N GLU A 163 -43.78 -11.66 31.97
CA GLU A 163 -43.89 -12.21 33.32
C GLU A 163 -45.17 -11.72 34.03
N ALA A 164 -45.49 -10.42 33.93
CA ALA A 164 -46.71 -9.86 34.50
C ALA A 164 -47.99 -10.43 33.84
N ALA A 165 -47.98 -10.60 32.52
CA ALA A 165 -49.10 -11.20 31.78
C ALA A 165 -49.32 -12.67 32.16
N GLN A 166 -48.23 -13.42 32.35
CA GLN A 166 -48.30 -14.81 32.79
C GLN A 166 -48.81 -14.92 34.23
N ALA A 167 -48.30 -14.09 35.14
CA ALA A 167 -48.80 -14.04 36.51
C ALA A 167 -50.30 -13.67 36.59
N ALA A 168 -50.77 -12.75 35.75
CA ALA A 168 -52.19 -12.41 35.66
C ALA A 168 -53.04 -13.59 35.14
N THR A 169 -52.53 -14.33 34.16
CA THR A 169 -53.19 -15.53 33.62
C THR A 169 -53.29 -16.64 34.66
N ASP A 170 -52.19 -16.88 35.39
CA ASP A 170 -52.14 -17.88 36.46
C ASP A 170 -53.08 -17.51 37.62
N ALA A 171 -53.15 -16.23 38.01
CA ALA A 171 -54.09 -15.75 39.02
C ALA A 171 -55.55 -15.95 38.60
N ALA A 172 -55.90 -15.61 37.35
CA ALA A 172 -57.24 -15.83 36.82
C ALA A 172 -57.61 -17.33 36.76
N ALA A 173 -56.65 -18.20 36.41
CA ALA A 173 -56.85 -19.64 36.41
C ALA A 173 -57.07 -20.21 37.82
N GLN A 174 -56.34 -19.70 38.82
CA GLN A 174 -56.54 -20.06 40.23
C GLN A 174 -57.91 -19.63 40.74
N GLU A 175 -58.34 -18.41 40.44
CA GLU A 175 -59.66 -17.90 40.83
C GLU A 175 -60.79 -18.72 40.18
N ALA A 176 -60.67 -19.05 38.89
CA ALA A 176 -61.61 -19.90 38.18
C ALA A 176 -61.66 -21.32 38.77
N ALA A 177 -60.52 -21.91 39.15
CA ALA A 177 -60.45 -23.21 39.79
C ALA A 177 -61.11 -23.21 41.18
N GLN A 178 -60.89 -22.15 41.98
CA GLN A 178 -61.55 -21.97 43.29
C GLN A 178 -63.06 -21.84 43.13
N ALA A 179 -63.53 -21.05 42.17
CA ALA A 179 -64.95 -20.91 41.87
C ALA A 179 -65.59 -22.24 41.42
N ALA A 180 -64.90 -23.02 40.57
CA ALA A 180 -65.38 -24.32 40.14
C ALA A 180 -65.44 -25.34 41.29
N ALA A 181 -64.46 -25.32 42.20
CA ALA A 181 -64.45 -26.16 43.39
C ALA A 181 -65.61 -25.81 44.34
N ALA A 182 -65.85 -24.52 44.60
CA ALA A 182 -66.98 -24.07 45.41
C ALA A 182 -68.34 -24.44 44.78
N ALA A 183 -68.47 -24.33 43.46
CA ALA A 183 -69.66 -24.75 42.74
C ALA A 183 -69.87 -26.27 42.81
N ALA A 184 -68.81 -27.06 42.71
CA ALA A 184 -68.87 -28.51 42.86
C ALA A 184 -69.27 -28.94 44.29
N GLU A 185 -68.77 -28.25 45.32
CA GLU A 185 -69.15 -28.48 46.71
C GLU A 185 -70.62 -28.13 46.96
N ALA A 186 -71.10 -27.01 46.42
CA ALA A 186 -72.51 -26.63 46.47
C ALA A 186 -73.41 -27.67 45.76
N ALA A 187 -73.03 -28.12 44.57
CA ALA A 187 -73.76 -29.15 43.82
C ALA A 187 -73.76 -30.51 44.55
N ALA A 188 -72.66 -30.88 45.20
CA ALA A 188 -72.58 -32.08 46.03
C ALA A 188 -73.48 -31.98 47.27
N ALA A 189 -73.54 -30.80 47.91
CA ALA A 189 -74.45 -30.54 49.02
C ALA A 189 -75.92 -30.62 48.59
N GLU A 190 -76.27 -30.04 47.44
CA GLU A 190 -77.61 -30.17 46.85
C GLU A 190 -77.95 -31.62 46.48
N ALA A 191 -77.02 -32.35 45.86
CA ALA A 191 -77.21 -33.76 45.54
C ALA A 191 -77.34 -34.64 46.79
N ALA A 192 -76.60 -34.34 47.86
CA ALA A 192 -76.75 -35.00 49.15
C ALA A 192 -78.11 -34.68 49.79
N ALA A 193 -78.57 -33.43 49.73
CA ALA A 193 -79.90 -33.04 50.19
C ALA A 193 -81.00 -33.71 49.36
N ALA A 194 -80.86 -33.78 48.04
CA ALA A 194 -81.76 -34.47 47.14
C ALA A 194 -81.74 -35.99 47.37
N THR A 195 -80.59 -36.58 47.67
CA THR A 195 -80.47 -38.00 48.03
C THR A 195 -81.12 -38.28 49.38
N GLN A 196 -80.96 -37.41 50.38
CA GLN A 196 -81.67 -37.51 51.65
C GLN A 196 -83.19 -37.36 51.47
N ALA A 197 -83.63 -36.43 50.62
CA ALA A 197 -85.04 -36.29 50.26
C ALA A 197 -85.56 -37.50 49.47
N ALA A 198 -84.79 -38.02 48.54
CA ALA A 198 -85.10 -39.22 47.77
C ALA A 198 -85.06 -40.48 48.62
N GLN A 199 -84.20 -40.57 49.64
CA GLN A 199 -84.21 -41.65 50.63
C GLN A 199 -85.42 -41.53 51.56
N ALA A 200 -85.81 -40.31 51.95
CA ALA A 200 -87.07 -40.08 52.67
C ALA A 200 -88.29 -40.46 51.81
N GLN A 201 -88.24 -40.22 50.50
CA GLN A 201 -89.26 -40.67 49.55
C GLN A 201 -89.14 -42.16 49.20
N ALA A 202 -87.95 -42.77 49.21
CA ALA A 202 -87.75 -44.19 48.96
C ALA A 202 -88.21 -45.02 50.15
N VAL A 203 -88.08 -44.53 51.39
CA VAL A 203 -88.79 -45.12 52.54
C VAL A 203 -90.31 -45.09 52.35
N GLN A 204 -90.86 -44.16 51.54
CA GLN A 204 -92.27 -44.18 51.14
C GLN A 204 -92.57 -45.02 49.87
N VAL A 205 -91.60 -45.26 48.99
CA VAL A 205 -91.81 -45.95 47.69
C VAL A 205 -91.36 -47.42 47.73
N GLN A 206 -90.59 -47.85 48.74
CA GLN A 206 -90.18 -49.23 48.97
C GLN A 206 -91.31 -50.12 49.51
N GLU A 207 -92.56 -49.65 49.40
CA GLU A 207 -93.79 -50.44 49.50
C GLU A 207 -94.34 -50.86 48.11
N THR A 208 -93.75 -50.38 47.00
CA THR A 208 -94.23 -50.69 45.64
C THR A 208 -93.12 -51.08 44.66
N VAL A 209 -93.05 -52.40 44.44
CA VAL A 209 -92.92 -53.06 43.13
C VAL A 209 -91.51 -53.34 42.57
N ASP A 210 -91.12 -54.60 42.77
CA ASP A 210 -90.36 -55.49 41.87
C ASP A 210 -90.84 -55.43 40.39
N LEU A 211 -89.91 -55.40 39.42
CA LEU A 211 -89.83 -56.28 38.23
C LEU A 211 -89.16 -55.65 36.97
N LEU A 212 -88.40 -56.52 36.28
CA LEU A 212 -88.12 -56.60 34.83
C LEU A 212 -86.80 -56.05 34.24
N ALA A 213 -86.27 -56.87 33.33
CA ALA A 213 -84.95 -56.92 32.73
C ALA A 213 -84.95 -56.51 31.23
N VAL A 214 -83.76 -56.60 30.59
CA VAL A 214 -83.45 -57.06 29.20
C VAL A 214 -82.52 -56.11 28.37
N THR A 215 -81.53 -56.74 27.72
CA THR A 215 -80.46 -56.32 26.75
C THR A 215 -81.01 -56.01 25.32
N PRO A 216 -80.29 -55.89 24.14
CA PRO A 216 -78.86 -56.03 23.73
C PRO A 216 -78.33 -55.05 22.59
N ALA A 217 -77.08 -55.31 22.10
CA ALA A 217 -76.59 -55.28 20.69
C ALA A 217 -75.66 -54.14 20.12
N ALA A 218 -74.55 -54.58 19.49
CA ALA A 218 -73.66 -53.90 18.52
C ALA A 218 -74.04 -54.27 17.05
N PRO A 219 -73.59 -53.65 15.92
CA PRO A 219 -72.20 -53.80 15.35
C PRO A 219 -71.64 -52.72 14.33
N VAL A 220 -70.31 -52.76 14.11
CA VAL A 220 -69.45 -52.60 12.88
C VAL A 220 -69.79 -51.62 11.72
N ALA A 221 -68.81 -50.79 11.26
CA ALA A 221 -68.50 -50.55 9.83
C ALA A 221 -67.17 -49.81 9.56
N THR A 222 -66.39 -50.38 8.63
CA THR A 222 -65.08 -49.99 8.06
C THR A 222 -65.22 -49.01 6.90
N SER A 223 -64.23 -48.12 6.67
CA SER A 223 -63.80 -47.79 5.29
C SER A 223 -62.36 -47.26 5.26
N GLN A 224 -61.50 -47.94 4.49
CA GLN A 224 -60.16 -47.49 4.12
C GLN A 224 -60.27 -46.59 2.89
N ALA A 225 -59.83 -45.34 2.99
CA ALA A 225 -59.64 -44.47 1.84
C ALA A 225 -58.29 -44.77 1.17
N ARG A 226 -58.33 -45.01 -0.15
CA ARG A 226 -57.18 -45.30 -1.01
C ARG A 226 -56.21 -44.11 -1.04
N ALA A 227 -54.94 -44.38 -0.77
CA ALA A 227 -53.84 -43.45 -1.01
C ALA A 227 -53.58 -43.31 -2.52
N ALA A 228 -53.72 -42.08 -3.03
CA ALA A 228 -53.25 -41.71 -4.36
C ALA A 228 -51.71 -41.72 -4.37
N GLY A 229 -51.12 -42.56 -5.20
CA GLY A 229 -49.67 -42.64 -5.40
C GLY A 229 -49.14 -41.36 -6.03
N THR A 230 -48.56 -40.50 -5.21
CA THR A 230 -47.71 -39.39 -5.66
C THR A 230 -46.36 -39.96 -6.08
N SER A 231 -46.10 -40.01 -7.39
CA SER A 231 -44.77 -40.25 -7.95
C SER A 231 -43.85 -39.12 -7.51
N THR A 232 -42.90 -39.43 -6.62
CA THR A 232 -41.88 -38.50 -6.16
C THR A 232 -40.68 -38.56 -7.09
N VAL A 233 -40.57 -37.59 -8.00
CA VAL A 233 -39.31 -37.33 -8.70
C VAL A 233 -38.41 -36.56 -7.73
N ARG A 234 -37.33 -37.19 -7.27
CA ARG A 234 -36.31 -36.53 -6.45
C ARG A 234 -35.38 -35.74 -7.36
N THR A 235 -35.64 -34.45 -7.51
CA THR A 235 -34.68 -33.50 -8.09
C THR A 235 -33.73 -33.01 -7.02
N TRP A 236 -32.44 -33.30 -7.21
CA TRP A 236 -31.36 -32.77 -6.40
C TRP A 236 -31.08 -31.33 -6.83
N LYS A 237 -31.03 -30.41 -5.86
CA LYS A 237 -30.65 -29.01 -6.08
C LYS A 237 -29.47 -28.70 -5.17
N ALA A 238 -28.39 -28.18 -5.74
CA ALA A 238 -27.29 -27.63 -4.99
C ALA A 238 -27.61 -26.17 -4.60
N VAL A 239 -27.35 -25.81 -3.36
CA VAL A 239 -27.46 -24.44 -2.86
C VAL A 239 -26.12 -24.08 -2.22
N SER A 240 -25.52 -22.98 -2.64
CA SER A 240 -24.29 -22.46 -2.02
C SER A 240 -24.62 -21.88 -0.66
N ILE A 241 -24.03 -22.44 0.40
CA ILE A 241 -24.22 -22.00 1.78
C ILE A 241 -23.34 -20.78 2.07
N ASP A 242 -22.08 -20.82 1.59
CA ASP A 242 -21.15 -19.69 1.66
C ASP A 242 -20.28 -19.62 0.39
N LEU A 243 -20.45 -18.55 -0.38
CA LEU A 243 -19.66 -18.28 -1.58
C LEU A 243 -18.19 -17.99 -1.26
N ARG A 244 -17.89 -17.41 -0.08
CA ARG A 244 -16.52 -17.06 0.31
C ARG A 244 -15.68 -18.32 0.56
N GLU A 245 -16.26 -19.31 1.21
CA GLU A 245 -15.59 -20.60 1.43
C GLU A 245 -15.33 -21.33 0.12
N LEU A 246 -16.29 -21.30 -0.82
CA LEU A 246 -16.10 -21.89 -2.16
C LEU A 246 -14.93 -21.23 -2.91
N VAL A 247 -14.84 -19.90 -2.88
CA VAL A 247 -13.74 -19.14 -3.51
C VAL A 247 -12.39 -19.43 -2.84
N LEU A 248 -12.35 -19.49 -1.51
CA LEU A 248 -11.13 -19.81 -0.77
C LEU A 248 -10.68 -21.26 -1.01
N GLY A 249 -11.62 -22.21 -1.11
CA GLY A 249 -11.36 -23.60 -1.46
C GLY A 249 -10.75 -23.73 -2.86
N ALA A 250 -11.34 -23.03 -3.85
CA ALA A 250 -10.80 -22.99 -5.21
C ALA A 250 -9.38 -22.40 -5.24
N ALA A 251 -9.14 -21.30 -4.52
CA ALA A 251 -7.82 -20.67 -4.46
C ALA A 251 -6.74 -21.59 -3.86
N LYS A 252 -7.06 -22.33 -2.79
CA LYS A 252 -6.15 -23.31 -2.19
C LYS A 252 -5.85 -24.47 -3.13
N ALA A 253 -6.87 -25.02 -3.79
CA ALA A 253 -6.71 -26.12 -4.74
C ALA A 253 -5.79 -25.76 -5.93
N ILE A 254 -5.84 -24.50 -6.38
CA ILE A 254 -4.93 -23.96 -7.41
C ILE A 254 -3.48 -23.89 -6.89
N GLN A 255 -3.27 -23.42 -5.67
CA GLN A 255 -1.93 -23.33 -5.07
C GLN A 255 -1.28 -24.71 -4.87
N GLU A 256 -2.09 -25.72 -4.58
CA GLU A 256 -1.65 -27.10 -4.37
C GLU A 256 -1.50 -27.89 -5.68
N GLY A 257 -1.91 -27.34 -6.83
CA GLY A 257 -1.81 -28.00 -8.13
C GLY A 257 -2.75 -29.21 -8.27
N SER A 258 -3.88 -29.21 -7.56
CA SER A 258 -4.83 -30.33 -7.59
C SER A 258 -5.68 -30.31 -8.86
N GLU A 259 -5.99 -31.49 -9.42
CA GLU A 259 -6.94 -31.64 -10.55
C GLU A 259 -8.35 -31.09 -10.22
N ARG A 260 -8.68 -30.96 -8.92
CA ARG A 260 -9.93 -30.34 -8.44
C ARG A 260 -9.98 -28.82 -8.64
N ALA A 261 -8.87 -28.17 -8.97
CA ALA A 261 -8.82 -26.73 -9.20
C ALA A 261 -9.73 -26.32 -10.38
N ASP A 262 -9.62 -27.03 -11.50
CA ASP A 262 -10.40 -26.74 -12.71
C ASP A 262 -11.90 -27.00 -12.50
N GLU A 263 -12.24 -28.05 -11.74
CA GLU A 263 -13.62 -28.36 -11.39
C GLU A 263 -14.24 -27.25 -10.52
N LEU A 264 -13.53 -26.80 -9.47
CA LEU A 264 -14.01 -25.74 -8.59
C LEU A 264 -14.09 -24.38 -9.29
N LEU A 265 -13.17 -24.08 -10.20
CA LEU A 265 -13.22 -22.90 -11.05
C LEU A 265 -14.45 -22.90 -11.97
N SER A 266 -14.89 -24.07 -12.46
CA SER A 266 -16.09 -24.17 -13.30
C SER A 266 -17.39 -23.78 -12.58
N TYR A 267 -17.42 -23.88 -11.25
CA TYR A 267 -18.54 -23.45 -10.42
C TYR A 267 -18.56 -21.94 -10.15
N LEU A 268 -17.47 -21.22 -10.44
CA LEU A 268 -17.35 -19.78 -10.23
C LEU A 268 -17.58 -19.03 -11.55
N GLN A 269 -18.60 -18.18 -11.56
CA GLN A 269 -18.87 -17.30 -12.70
C GLN A 269 -18.57 -15.85 -12.35
N ALA A 270 -17.88 -15.14 -13.25
CA ALA A 270 -17.67 -13.71 -13.12
C ALA A 270 -19.00 -12.96 -13.24
N ASN A 271 -19.29 -12.06 -12.29
CA ASN A 271 -20.47 -11.22 -12.37
C ASN A 271 -20.24 -10.05 -13.33
N GLU A 272 -20.45 -10.30 -14.63
CA GLU A 272 -20.23 -9.32 -15.70
C GLU A 272 -21.07 -8.06 -15.52
N SER A 273 -22.27 -8.16 -14.94
CA SER A 273 -23.13 -7.00 -14.67
C SER A 273 -22.47 -6.03 -13.68
N ALA A 274 -21.92 -6.56 -12.58
CA ALA A 274 -21.20 -5.76 -11.60
C ALA A 274 -19.89 -5.18 -12.16
N LEU A 275 -19.15 -5.96 -12.95
CA LEU A 275 -17.94 -5.50 -13.63
C LEU A 275 -18.25 -4.38 -14.63
N ASN A 276 -19.29 -4.51 -15.44
CA ASN A 276 -19.73 -3.49 -16.39
C ASN A 276 -20.27 -2.23 -15.70
N ALA A 277 -20.95 -2.37 -14.54
CA ALA A 277 -21.36 -1.23 -13.73
C ALA A 277 -20.13 -0.45 -13.21
N THR A 278 -19.11 -1.16 -12.75
CA THR A 278 -17.83 -0.58 -12.30
C THR A 278 -17.08 0.09 -13.45
N ALA A 279 -17.05 -0.55 -14.63
CA ALA A 279 -16.47 0.00 -15.85
C ALA A 279 -17.16 1.30 -16.29
N LYS A 280 -18.50 1.38 -16.18
CA LYS A 280 -19.26 2.60 -16.50
C LYS A 280 -18.98 3.72 -15.50
N GLY A 281 -18.85 3.41 -14.21
CA GLY A 281 -18.61 4.40 -13.15
C GLY A 281 -17.19 4.96 -13.15
N LEU A 282 -16.19 4.09 -13.25
CA LEU A 282 -14.77 4.44 -13.12
C LEU A 282 -14.05 4.59 -14.47
N LYS A 283 -14.65 4.15 -15.58
CA LYS A 283 -14.06 4.18 -16.93
C LYS A 283 -12.68 3.50 -16.92
N GLY A 284 -11.70 4.06 -17.64
CA GLY A 284 -10.33 3.52 -17.71
C GLY A 284 -9.54 3.49 -16.40
N ALA A 285 -10.08 4.05 -15.31
CA ALA A 285 -9.46 4.03 -13.99
C ALA A 285 -9.80 2.77 -13.17
N ALA A 286 -10.75 1.94 -13.60
CA ALA A 286 -11.04 0.67 -12.93
C ALA A 286 -9.83 -0.28 -13.00
N ARG A 287 -9.48 -0.88 -11.85
CA ARG A 287 -8.44 -1.89 -11.73
C ARG A 287 -8.99 -3.06 -10.92
N VAL A 288 -9.31 -4.16 -11.59
CA VAL A 288 -9.68 -5.43 -10.97
C VAL A 288 -8.70 -6.48 -11.49
N PRO A 289 -7.92 -7.16 -10.62
CA PRO A 289 -6.97 -8.18 -11.06
C PRO A 289 -7.64 -9.24 -11.93
N GLY A 290 -7.03 -9.56 -13.08
CA GLY A 290 -7.55 -10.55 -14.03
C GLY A 290 -8.66 -10.05 -14.98
N VAL A 291 -9.10 -8.79 -14.87
CA VAL A 291 -10.14 -8.20 -15.73
C VAL A 291 -9.58 -7.01 -16.50
N LEU A 292 -9.71 -7.04 -17.84
CA LEU A 292 -9.34 -5.93 -18.71
C LEU A 292 -10.56 -5.08 -19.04
N PHE A 293 -10.48 -3.79 -18.75
CA PHE A 293 -11.53 -2.82 -19.09
C PHE A 293 -11.16 -2.09 -20.38
N GLY A 294 -12.04 -2.12 -21.38
CA GLY A 294 -11.84 -1.47 -22.69
C GLY A 294 -13.10 -0.73 -23.15
N GLU A 295 -12.92 0.23 -24.06
CA GLU A 295 -14.02 0.96 -24.67
C GLU A 295 -14.53 0.22 -25.92
N SER A 296 -15.83 -0.02 -26.00
CA SER A 296 -16.48 -0.54 -27.21
C SER A 296 -17.35 0.54 -27.84
N ALA A 297 -16.87 1.13 -28.94
CA ALA A 297 -17.66 2.05 -29.75
C ALA A 297 -18.59 1.24 -30.67
N SER A 298 -19.90 1.47 -30.55
CA SER A 298 -20.89 0.97 -31.52
C SER A 298 -21.58 2.14 -32.19
N ILE A 299 -21.57 2.17 -33.53
CA ILE A 299 -22.23 3.20 -34.33
C ILE A 299 -23.73 2.85 -34.36
N ARG A 300 -24.56 3.65 -33.69
CA ARG A 300 -26.02 3.55 -33.82
C ARG A 300 -26.52 4.53 -34.88
N ALA A 301 -27.16 4.01 -35.92
CA ALA A 301 -27.88 4.81 -36.90
C ALA A 301 -29.15 5.40 -36.25
N SER A 302 -29.21 6.72 -36.09
CA SER A 302 -30.46 7.38 -35.66
C SER A 302 -31.42 7.47 -36.84
N SER A 303 -32.55 6.76 -36.80
CA SER A 303 -33.63 6.99 -37.76
C SER A 303 -34.28 8.34 -37.46
N ARG A 304 -33.87 9.37 -38.18
CA ARG A 304 -34.45 10.71 -38.11
C ARG A 304 -35.79 10.70 -38.85
N GLY A 305 -36.88 10.80 -38.09
CA GLY A 305 -38.21 11.28 -38.48
C GLY A 305 -38.76 10.96 -39.88
N LYS A 306 -39.73 10.05 -39.93
CA LYS A 306 -40.89 10.14 -40.85
C LYS A 306 -42.09 10.30 -39.91
N GLY A 307 -42.66 11.49 -39.73
CA GLY A 307 -43.34 12.23 -40.77
C GLY A 307 -44.84 11.99 -40.57
N ARG A 308 -45.42 12.72 -39.63
CA ARG A 308 -46.86 12.83 -39.40
C ARG A 308 -47.45 13.61 -40.57
N ALA A 309 -48.20 12.95 -41.44
CA ALA A 309 -49.03 13.59 -42.46
C ALA A 309 -50.15 12.63 -42.90
N GLY A 310 -51.40 13.09 -42.81
CA GLY A 310 -52.60 12.42 -43.31
C GLY A 310 -53.43 11.77 -42.22
#